data_AF-A0A6G7C5E0-F1
#
_entry.id   AF-A0A6G7C5E0-F1
#
_cell.length_a   1.000
_cell.length_b   1.000
_cell.length_c   1.000
_cell.angle_alpha   90.00
_cell.angle_beta   90.00
_cell.angle_gamma   90.00
#
_symmetry.space_group_name_H-M   'P 1'
#
loop_
_entity.id
_entity.type
_entity.pdbx_description
1 polymer ?
#
loop_
_entity_poly.entity_id
_entity_poly.type
_entity_poly.pdbx_seq_one_letter_code
_entity_poly.pdbx_strand_id
1 'polypeptide(L)'
;MKKNQLVIDVTFKFLILPYEKDEEKIGKIIELENLVNKFETEIEIAYKIKETNSYKIEIGYMINPKKTLSKIVVKYFDKVNKTQKTTTKDLYFYEDIFYLVDKIEVKNGKIIFTHKKMSLGEIATTKYEKPVEKEITEMERNKSHCNGFGYLT
;
A
#
# COMPACT_ATOMS: atom_id res chain seq x y z
N MET A 1 8.30 -7.69 30.52
CA MET A 1 7.44 -7.76 29.32
C MET A 1 6.85 -6.37 29.08
N LYS A 2 7.19 -5.66 28.00
CA LYS A 2 6.57 -4.34 27.70
C LYS A 2 5.07 -4.58 27.47
N LYS A 3 4.22 -3.75 28.08
CA LYS A 3 2.74 -3.89 28.08
C LYS A 3 2.13 -4.05 26.67
N ASN A 4 2.83 -3.62 25.61
CA ASN A 4 2.39 -3.76 24.21
C ASN A 4 2.61 -5.16 23.61
N GLN A 5 3.63 -5.93 24.01
CA GLN A 5 3.93 -7.20 23.32
C GLN A 5 2.85 -8.25 23.59
N LEU A 6 2.42 -8.40 24.85
CA LEU A 6 1.33 -9.32 25.19
C LEU A 6 0.03 -9.00 24.44
N VAL A 7 -0.28 -7.71 24.25
CA VAL A 7 -1.47 -7.28 23.52
C VAL A 7 -1.36 -7.67 22.05
N ILE A 8 -0.18 -7.48 21.44
CA ILE A 8 0.11 -7.90 20.06
C ILE A 8 -0.07 -9.41 19.93
N ASP A 9 0.64 -10.20 20.76
CA ASP A 9 0.65 -11.66 20.68
C ASP A 9 -0.77 -12.24 20.85
N VAL A 10 -1.55 -11.74 21.83
CA VAL A 10 -2.94 -12.18 22.05
C VAL A 10 -3.84 -11.79 20.88
N THR A 11 -3.65 -10.60 20.30
CA THR A 11 -4.43 -10.14 19.15
C THR A 11 -4.20 -11.01 17.93
N PHE A 12 -2.94 -11.28 17.57
CA PHE A 12 -2.62 -12.11 16.41
C PHE A 12 -3.04 -13.57 16.61
N LYS A 13 -2.87 -14.11 17.83
CA LYS A 13 -3.43 -15.42 18.17
C LYS A 13 -4.94 -15.48 17.99
N PHE A 14 -5.67 -14.46 18.46
CA PHE A 14 -7.12 -14.39 18.28
C PHE A 14 -7.53 -14.29 16.80
N LEU A 15 -6.77 -13.54 15.98
CA LEU A 15 -7.03 -13.40 14.55
C LEU A 15 -6.79 -14.69 13.77
N ILE A 16 -5.89 -15.58 14.22
CA ILE A 16 -5.60 -16.86 13.57
C ILE A 16 -6.73 -17.89 13.82
N LEU A 17 -7.33 -17.91 15.02
CA LEU A 17 -8.34 -18.93 15.42
C LEU A 17 -9.48 -19.13 14.41
N PRO A 18 -10.10 -18.10 13.80
CA PRO A 18 -11.17 -18.28 12.83
C PRO A 18 -10.71 -18.89 11.49
N TYR A 19 -9.40 -18.85 11.21
CA TYR A 19 -8.82 -19.22 9.92
C TYR A 19 -7.91 -20.45 10.00
N GLU A 20 -7.99 -21.26 11.07
CA GLU A 20 -7.13 -22.43 11.32
C GLU A 20 -6.98 -23.42 10.14
N LYS A 21 -7.90 -23.38 9.16
CA LYS A 21 -7.91 -24.24 7.96
C LYS A 21 -7.54 -23.52 6.66
N ASP A 22 -7.21 -22.23 6.71
CA ASP A 22 -6.92 -21.38 5.55
C ASP A 22 -5.48 -20.84 5.62
N GLU A 23 -4.55 -21.64 5.11
CA GLU A 23 -3.11 -21.35 5.16
C GLU A 23 -2.74 -20.03 4.48
N GLU A 24 -3.45 -19.63 3.42
CA GLU A 24 -3.21 -18.35 2.74
C GLU A 24 -3.55 -17.16 3.66
N LYS A 25 -4.69 -17.23 4.36
CA LYS A 25 -5.08 -16.18 5.31
C LYS A 25 -4.18 -16.16 6.54
N ILE A 26 -3.81 -17.34 7.07
CA ILE A 26 -2.87 -17.43 8.19
C ILE A 26 -1.52 -16.81 7.79
N GLY A 27 -1.01 -17.12 6.60
CA GLY A 27 0.25 -16.57 6.09
C GLY A 27 0.25 -15.04 6.09
N LYS A 28 -0.83 -14.41 5.62
CA LYS A 28 -0.99 -12.94 5.64
C LYS A 28 -1.05 -12.36 7.05
N ILE A 29 -1.66 -13.07 8.00
CA ILE A 29 -1.76 -12.62 9.40
C ILE A 29 -0.38 -12.67 10.06
N ILE A 30 0.40 -13.73 9.84
CA ILE A 30 1.77 -13.88 10.35
C ILE A 30 2.70 -12.83 9.71
N GLU A 31 2.55 -12.56 8.41
CA GLU A 31 3.29 -11.50 7.73
C GLU A 31 3.03 -10.13 8.40
N LEU A 32 1.77 -9.83 8.70
CA LEU A 32 1.39 -8.60 9.39
C LEU A 32 1.95 -8.54 10.82
N GLU A 33 1.93 -9.65 11.57
CA GLU A 33 2.53 -9.73 12.91
C GLU A 33 4.03 -9.41 12.87
N ASN A 34 4.76 -10.00 11.92
CA ASN A 34 6.19 -9.74 11.72
C ASN A 34 6.45 -8.26 11.39
N LEU A 35 5.59 -7.64 10.57
CA LEU A 35 5.72 -6.22 10.25
C LEU A 35 5.46 -5.33 11.46
N VAL A 36 4.44 -5.62 12.28
CA VAL A 36 4.15 -4.88 13.52
C VAL A 36 5.30 -4.99 14.52
N ASN A 37 5.88 -6.19 14.66
CA ASN A 37 7.01 -6.43 15.55
C ASN A 37 8.31 -5.78 15.05
N LYS A 38 8.51 -5.72 13.72
CA LYS A 38 9.69 -5.11 13.10
C LYS A 38 9.62 -3.59 13.08
N PHE A 39 8.42 -3.04 12.86
CA PHE A 39 8.21 -1.61 12.72
C PHE A 39 7.21 -1.13 13.77
N GLU A 40 7.71 -0.65 14.92
CA GLU A 40 6.88 -0.21 16.05
C GLU A 40 5.76 0.79 15.65
N THR A 41 5.97 1.61 14.61
CA THR A 41 5.00 2.64 14.19
C THR A 41 4.84 2.86 12.68
N GLU A 42 5.70 2.26 11.83
CA GLU A 42 5.74 2.54 10.39
C GLU A 42 5.65 1.27 9.56
N ILE A 43 4.45 0.90 9.14
CA ILE A 43 4.25 -0.32 8.36
C ILE A 43 4.09 0.06 6.88
N GLU A 44 4.97 -0.46 6.02
CA GLU A 44 4.83 -0.36 4.56
C GLU A 44 4.19 -1.66 4.03
N ILE A 45 2.95 -1.59 3.55
CA ILE A 45 2.20 -2.75 3.08
C ILE A 45 2.03 -2.66 1.57
N ALA A 46 2.41 -3.73 0.88
CA ALA A 46 2.17 -3.88 -0.55
C ALA A 46 0.68 -4.18 -0.79
N TYR A 47 0.03 -3.40 -1.65
CA TYR A 47 -1.40 -3.54 -1.89
C TYR A 47 -1.72 -4.08 -3.29
N LYS A 48 -1.16 -3.47 -4.34
CA LYS A 48 -1.53 -3.80 -5.70
C LYS A 48 -0.40 -3.56 -6.68
N ILE A 49 -0.27 -4.45 -7.66
CA ILE A 49 0.67 -4.30 -8.78
C ILE A 49 -0.12 -4.22 -10.08
N LYS A 50 0.35 -3.35 -10.99
CA LYS A 50 0.07 -3.44 -12.41
C LYS A 50 1.37 -3.55 -13.17
N GLU A 51 1.51 -4.59 -13.97
CA GLU A 51 2.73 -4.86 -14.71
C GLU A 51 2.44 -5.06 -16.21
N THR A 52 3.32 -4.50 -17.03
CA THR A 52 3.32 -4.63 -18.49
C THR A 52 4.74 -4.87 -18.98
N ASN A 53 4.92 -5.03 -20.29
CA ASN A 53 6.25 -5.17 -20.89
C ASN A 53 7.09 -3.88 -20.76
N SER A 54 6.46 -2.71 -20.78
CA SER A 54 7.17 -1.42 -20.77
C SER A 54 7.29 -0.78 -19.38
N TYR A 55 6.38 -1.09 -18.45
CA TYR A 55 6.42 -0.53 -17.10
C TYR A 55 5.83 -1.45 -16.03
N LYS A 56 6.17 -1.16 -14.76
CA LYS A 56 5.52 -1.72 -13.56
C LYS A 56 5.08 -0.58 -12.65
N ILE A 57 3.89 -0.70 -12.07
CA ILE A 57 3.40 0.18 -11.00
C ILE A 57 3.14 -0.68 -9.79
N GLU A 58 3.72 -0.30 -8.67
CA GLU A 58 3.41 -0.88 -7.36
C GLU A 58 2.74 0.18 -6.50
N ILE A 59 1.63 -0.22 -5.88
CA ILE A 59 0.89 0.58 -4.92
C ILE A 59 1.00 -0.12 -3.59
N GLY A 60 1.39 0.64 -2.58
CA GLY A 60 1.30 0.24 -1.19
C GLY A 60 0.87 1.41 -0.34
N TYR A 61 0.96 1.24 0.97
CA TYR A 61 0.68 2.29 1.91
C TYR A 61 1.59 2.22 3.12
N MET A 62 1.87 3.39 3.67
CA MET A 62 2.57 3.56 4.94
C MET A 62 1.53 3.90 6.01
N ILE A 63 1.39 3.06 7.03
CA ILE A 63 0.56 3.37 8.19
C ILE A 63 1.36 4.27 9.13
N ASN A 64 0.78 5.40 9.50
CA ASN A 64 1.30 6.32 10.53
C ASN A 64 2.81 6.68 10.43
N PRO A 65 3.35 6.97 9.23
CA PRO A 65 4.78 7.24 9.08
C PRO A 65 5.19 8.42 9.97
N LYS A 66 6.16 8.25 10.86
CA LYS A 66 6.66 9.29 11.78
C LYS A 66 5.56 9.98 12.59
N LYS A 67 4.49 9.26 12.98
CA LYS A 67 3.33 9.84 13.68
C LYS A 67 2.54 10.87 12.84
N THR A 68 2.59 10.76 11.52
CA THR A 68 1.84 11.59 10.57
C THR A 68 0.73 10.79 9.91
N LEU A 69 -0.09 11.42 9.06
CA LEU A 69 -1.14 10.72 8.33
C LEU A 69 -0.56 9.55 7.52
N SER A 70 -1.30 8.44 7.51
CA SER A 70 -1.01 7.31 6.63
C SER A 70 -0.95 7.78 5.18
N LYS A 71 -0.11 7.14 4.36
CA LYS A 71 0.13 7.59 2.98
C LYS A 71 -0.07 6.45 2.01
N ILE A 72 -0.68 6.72 0.86
CA ILE A 72 -0.49 5.86 -0.31
C ILE A 72 0.90 6.12 -0.87
N VAL A 73 1.60 5.04 -1.22
CA VAL A 73 2.92 5.08 -1.86
C VAL A 73 2.79 4.46 -3.25
N VAL A 74 3.20 5.19 -4.27
CA VAL A 74 3.12 4.77 -5.66
C VAL A 74 4.52 4.73 -6.23
N LYS A 75 4.98 3.53 -6.60
CA LYS A 75 6.28 3.31 -7.26
C LYS A 75 6.02 3.02 -8.74
N TYR A 76 6.65 3.79 -9.61
CA TYR A 76 6.63 3.59 -11.06
C TYR A 76 8.01 3.12 -11.52
N PHE A 77 8.06 2.04 -12.28
CA PHE A 77 9.25 1.48 -12.87
C PHE A 77 9.12 1.53 -14.38
N ASP A 78 9.99 2.32 -15.02
CA ASP A 78 10.17 2.32 -16.46
C ASP A 78 11.14 1.21 -16.83
N LYS A 79 10.65 0.15 -17.48
CA LYS A 79 11.47 -1.01 -17.87
C LYS A 79 12.34 -0.72 -19.09
N VAL A 80 11.92 0.22 -19.93
CA VAL A 80 12.62 0.58 -21.17
C VAL A 80 13.86 1.40 -20.82
N ASN A 81 13.68 2.44 -20.01
CA ASN A 81 14.75 3.35 -19.61
C ASN A 81 15.45 2.91 -18.31
N LYS A 82 14.99 1.82 -17.68
CA LYS A 82 15.49 1.31 -16.40
C LYS A 82 15.50 2.37 -15.30
N THR A 83 14.43 3.18 -15.23
CA THR A 83 14.31 4.24 -14.22
C THR A 83 13.18 3.94 -13.24
N GLN A 84 13.32 4.47 -12.03
CA GLN A 84 12.31 4.35 -10.99
C GLN A 84 11.92 5.73 -10.46
N LYS A 85 10.62 5.91 -10.24
CA LYS A 85 10.06 7.10 -9.62
C LYS A 85 9.12 6.72 -8.49
N THR A 86 8.96 7.60 -7.52
CA THR A 86 8.07 7.38 -6.38
C THR A 86 7.32 8.66 -6.05
N THR A 87 6.08 8.52 -5.63
CA THR A 87 5.29 9.63 -5.07
C THR A 87 4.43 9.10 -3.94
N THR A 88 4.02 10.01 -3.07
CA THR A 88 3.11 9.73 -1.98
C THR A 88 1.90 10.67 -2.03
N LYS A 89 0.81 10.26 -1.40
CA LYS A 89 -0.34 11.13 -1.12
C LYS A 89 -0.86 10.76 0.27
N ASP A 90 -1.15 11.78 1.08
CA ASP A 90 -1.70 11.55 2.40
C ASP A 90 -3.12 10.99 2.28
N LEU A 91 -3.43 10.05 3.18
CA LEU A 91 -4.75 9.49 3.36
C LEU A 91 -5.39 10.15 4.59
N TYR A 92 -6.67 10.49 4.47
CA TYR A 92 -7.47 10.92 5.61
C TYR A 92 -7.65 9.78 6.62
N PHE A 93 -7.90 8.56 6.12
CA PHE A 93 -7.98 7.33 6.91
C PHE A 93 -7.16 6.23 6.24
N TYR A 94 -6.50 5.37 7.01
CA TYR A 94 -5.63 4.33 6.43
C TYR A 94 -6.43 3.33 5.57
N GLU A 95 -7.70 3.11 5.91
CA GLU A 95 -8.62 2.24 5.20
C GLU A 95 -9.05 2.79 3.84
N ASP A 96 -8.91 4.11 3.61
CA ASP A 96 -9.36 4.74 2.38
C ASP A 96 -8.68 4.12 1.14
N ILE A 97 -7.45 3.59 1.27
CA ILE A 97 -6.74 2.94 0.15
C ILE A 97 -7.54 1.77 -0.45
N PHE A 98 -8.25 0.99 0.36
CA PHE A 98 -9.04 -0.16 -0.09
C PHE A 98 -10.20 0.24 -1.01
N TYR A 99 -10.59 1.51 -0.95
CA TYR A 99 -11.68 2.11 -1.70
C TYR A 99 -11.19 3.00 -2.83
N LEU A 100 -10.07 3.71 -2.66
CA LEU A 100 -9.50 4.63 -3.64
C LEU A 100 -8.87 3.92 -4.85
N VAL A 101 -8.41 2.67 -4.68
CA VAL A 101 -7.64 1.95 -5.70
C VAL A 101 -8.34 0.66 -6.11
N ASP A 102 -9.23 0.76 -7.10
CA ASP A 102 -9.83 -0.39 -7.79
C ASP A 102 -9.04 -0.77 -9.05
N LYS A 103 -8.86 0.16 -9.99
CA LYS A 103 -8.06 -0.08 -11.20
C LYS A 103 -6.95 0.95 -11.32
N ILE A 104 -5.87 0.52 -11.94
CA ILE A 104 -4.69 1.32 -12.24
C ILE A 104 -4.64 1.50 -13.76
N GLU A 105 -4.72 2.74 -14.22
CA GLU A 105 -4.60 3.09 -15.63
C GLU A 105 -3.42 4.02 -15.85
N VAL A 106 -2.78 3.92 -17.01
CA VAL A 106 -1.76 4.85 -17.45
C VAL A 106 -2.23 5.47 -18.75
N LYS A 107 -2.44 6.79 -18.74
CA LYS A 107 -2.91 7.54 -19.90
C LYS A 107 -2.24 8.91 -19.92
N ASN A 108 -1.73 9.32 -21.08
CA ASN A 108 -1.11 10.64 -21.27
C ASN A 108 -0.03 10.98 -20.24
N GLY A 109 0.83 10.02 -19.88
CA GLY A 109 1.91 10.25 -18.89
C GLY A 109 1.44 10.33 -17.43
N LYS A 110 0.16 10.06 -17.15
CA LYS A 110 -0.42 10.05 -15.80
C LYS A 110 -0.79 8.64 -15.37
N ILE A 111 -0.58 8.37 -14.08
CA ILE A 111 -1.16 7.21 -13.39
C ILE A 111 -2.50 7.64 -12.82
N ILE A 112 -3.57 6.93 -13.17
CA ILE A 112 -4.94 7.23 -12.77
C ILE A 112 -5.45 6.07 -11.93
N PHE A 113 -5.96 6.36 -10.73
CA PHE A 113 -6.66 5.40 -9.90
C PHE A 113 -8.15 5.58 -10.03
N THR A 114 -8.86 4.52 -10.41
CA THR A 114 -10.31 4.49 -10.31
C THR A 114 -10.69 3.93 -8.95
N HIS A 115 -11.67 4.54 -8.29
CA HIS A 115 -12.18 4.03 -7.04
C HIS A 115 -13.12 2.84 -7.22
N LYS A 116 -13.35 2.09 -6.14
CA LYS A 116 -14.35 1.01 -6.13
C LYS A 116 -15.75 1.60 -6.24
N LYS A 117 -16.52 1.13 -7.24
CA LYS A 117 -17.93 1.48 -7.43
C LYS A 117 -18.82 0.77 -6.41
N MET A 118 -18.76 1.22 -5.16
CA MET A 118 -19.62 0.79 -4.06
C MET A 118 -19.92 1.98 -3.14
N SER A 119 -20.98 1.89 -2.33
CA SER A 119 -21.41 2.98 -1.44
C SER A 119 -20.30 3.54 -0.56
N LEU A 120 -19.54 2.67 0.11
CA LEU A 120 -18.39 3.06 0.92
C LEU A 120 -17.26 3.69 0.08
N GLY A 121 -17.09 3.24 -1.16
CA GLY A 121 -16.11 3.80 -2.07
C GLY A 121 -16.46 5.21 -2.53
N GLU A 122 -17.73 5.46 -2.83
CA GLU A 122 -18.21 6.82 -3.14
C GLU A 122 -18.01 7.76 -1.96
N ILE A 123 -18.33 7.32 -0.74
CA ILE A 123 -18.14 8.12 0.48
C ILE A 123 -16.66 8.39 0.73
N ALA A 124 -15.81 7.37 0.73
CA ALA A 124 -14.38 7.51 1.00
C ALA A 124 -13.72 8.49 0.03
N THR A 125 -14.10 8.43 -1.25
CA THR A 125 -13.51 9.25 -2.31
C THR A 125 -13.99 10.71 -2.31
N THR A 126 -15.08 11.06 -1.63
CA THR A 126 -15.53 12.47 -1.53
C THR A 126 -14.50 13.40 -0.89
N LYS A 127 -13.60 12.84 -0.07
CA LYS A 127 -12.55 13.57 0.65
C LYS A 127 -11.35 13.91 -0.24
N TYR A 128 -11.31 13.36 -1.46
CA TYR A 128 -10.16 13.44 -2.36
C TYR A 128 -10.55 14.11 -3.68
N GLU A 129 -9.59 14.79 -4.30
CA GLU A 129 -9.72 15.25 -5.68
C GLU A 129 -9.97 14.05 -6.60
N LYS A 130 -10.99 14.16 -7.46
CA LYS A 130 -11.41 13.11 -8.39
C LYS A 130 -11.06 13.51 -9.83
N PRO A 131 -10.48 12.60 -10.64
CA PRO A 131 -9.91 11.31 -10.23
C PRO A 131 -8.59 11.48 -9.47
N VAL A 132 -8.18 10.46 -8.71
CA VAL A 132 -6.86 10.50 -8.05
C VAL A 132 -5.80 10.23 -9.10
N GLU A 133 -5.14 11.28 -9.57
CA GLU A 133 -4.10 11.23 -10.60
C GLU A 133 -2.71 11.55 -10.04
N LYS A 134 -1.69 11.00 -10.68
CA LYS A 134 -0.29 11.37 -10.47
C LYS A 134 0.45 11.47 -11.80
N GLU A 135 1.00 12.65 -12.08
CA GLU A 135 1.85 12.91 -13.23
C GLU A 135 3.21 12.22 -13.05
N ILE A 136 3.59 11.33 -13.97
CA ILE A 136 4.84 10.56 -13.82
C ILE A 136 6.08 11.48 -13.85
N THR A 137 6.01 12.62 -14.53
CA THR A 137 7.10 13.60 -14.62
C THR A 137 7.35 14.32 -13.30
N GLU A 138 6.31 14.55 -12.49
CA GLU A 138 6.37 15.21 -11.18
C GLU A 138 6.79 14.26 -10.05
N MET A 139 6.81 12.95 -10.29
CA MET A 139 7.28 11.97 -9.31
C MET A 139 8.78 12.09 -9.07
N GLU A 140 9.18 11.91 -7.80
CA GLU A 140 10.58 11.99 -7.40
C GLU A 140 11.37 10.79 -7.95
N ARG A 141 12.56 11.04 -8.52
CA ARG A 141 13.47 9.95 -8.92
C ARG A 141 14.01 9.28 -7.67
N ASN A 142 13.83 7.97 -7.58
CA ASN A 142 14.36 7.22 -6.46
C ASN A 142 15.87 6.99 -6.69
N LYS A 143 16.73 7.44 -5.77
CA LYS A 143 18.20 7.32 -5.88
C LYS A 143 18.74 5.99 -5.38
N SER A 144 17.93 5.18 -4.70
CA SER A 144 18.32 3.86 -4.18
C SER A 144 18.07 2.78 -5.24
N HIS A 145 19.13 2.04 -5.59
CA HIS A 145 19.02 0.82 -6.37
C HIS A 145 18.09 -0.18 -5.69
N CYS A 146 17.19 -0.74 -6.50
CA CYS A 146 16.43 -1.97 -6.30
C CYS A 146 15.97 -2.23 -4.86
N ASN A 147 14.77 -1.76 -4.51
CA ASN A 147 13.83 -2.55 -3.73
C ASN A 147 12.42 -2.12 -4.14
N GLY A 148 11.64 -3.07 -4.70
CA GLY A 148 10.19 -2.92 -4.77
C GLY A 148 9.61 -2.82 -3.34
N PHE A 149 8.30 -2.75 -3.19
CA PHE A 149 7.76 -3.24 -1.93
C PHE A 149 8.29 -4.66 -1.74
N GLY A 150 8.92 -4.95 -0.60
CA GLY A 150 9.40 -6.29 -0.31
C GLY A 150 8.20 -7.22 -0.30
N TYR A 151 7.99 -7.96 -1.37
CA TYR A 151 7.13 -9.13 -1.35
C TYR A 151 7.98 -10.23 -0.74
N LEU A 152 7.70 -10.57 0.52
CA LEU A 152 8.28 -11.78 1.11
C LEU A 152 7.51 -12.96 0.49
N THR A 153 8.05 -13.45 -0.63
CA THR A 153 7.64 -14.73 -1.24
C THR A 153 7.85 -15.89 -0.29
#